data_AF-J9Z2U1-F1
#
_entry.id   AF-J9Z2U1-F1
#
_cell.length_a   1.000
_cell.length_b   1.000
_cell.length_c   1.000
_cell.angle_alpha   90.00
_cell.angle_beta   90.00
_cell.angle_gamma   90.00
#
_symmetry.space_group_name_H-M   'P 1'
#
loop_
_entity.id
_entity.type
_entity.pdbx_description
1 polymer ?
#
loop_
_entity_poly.entity_id
_entity_poly.type
_entity_poly.pdbx_seq_one_letter_code
_entity_poly.pdbx_strand_id
1 'polypeptide(L)'
;MNYEDILNSISSSVSKEDIRELIDKNIYNINFSSESVSFELDLQNLSEELYRKNFNFNLILLNCSLNKNFFSLNSNINECPQFKQKIINKKKYLYLYYKQLSYRLGEYDSSKNLRDVWYNLLFLKNKIFKTLIAPDKYISTKNYLGYSPKIISYNSGKLEIEIEGLYNEKQFHFLINFF
;
A
#
# COMPACT_ATOMS: atom_id res chain seq x y z
N MET A 1 16.03 -4.28 6.36
CA MET A 1 15.13 -4.70 5.28
C MET A 1 15.60 -6.07 4.81
N ASN A 2 14.70 -7.04 4.58
CA ASN A 2 15.07 -8.28 3.93
C ASN A 2 14.59 -8.22 2.48
N TYR A 3 15.49 -8.43 1.52
CA TYR A 3 15.20 -8.48 0.09
C TYR A 3 13.99 -9.37 -0.24
N GLU A 4 13.88 -10.50 0.46
CA GLU A 4 12.77 -11.44 0.30
C GLU A 4 11.39 -10.84 0.61
N ASP A 5 11.31 -9.84 1.49
CA ASP A 5 10.03 -9.18 1.78
C ASP A 5 9.54 -8.31 0.62
N ILE A 6 10.46 -7.59 -0.03
CA ILE A 6 10.15 -6.80 -1.23
C ILE A 6 9.78 -7.73 -2.37
N LEU A 7 10.58 -8.78 -2.57
CA LEU A 7 10.33 -9.80 -3.59
C LEU A 7 8.95 -10.43 -3.42
N ASN A 8 8.61 -10.91 -2.22
CA ASN A 8 7.33 -11.57 -1.96
C ASN A 8 6.14 -10.61 -2.10
N SER A 9 6.33 -9.33 -1.77
CA SER A 9 5.28 -8.32 -1.94
C SER A 9 4.93 -8.13 -3.41
N ILE A 10 5.95 -7.97 -4.27
CA ILE A 10 5.77 -7.63 -5.68
C ILE A 10 5.44 -8.90 -6.51
N SER A 11 6.06 -10.05 -6.20
CA SER A 11 5.87 -11.34 -6.92
C SER A 11 4.53 -12.01 -6.70
N SER A 12 3.69 -11.38 -5.90
CA SER A 12 2.31 -11.77 -5.70
C SER A 12 1.46 -11.45 -6.96
N SER A 13 1.92 -10.55 -7.84
CA SER A 13 1.17 -10.09 -9.01
C SER A 13 1.79 -10.49 -10.37
N VAL A 14 3.00 -11.10 -10.39
CA VAL A 14 3.78 -11.42 -11.61
C VAL A 14 4.76 -12.58 -11.31
N SER A 15 5.26 -13.27 -12.34
CA SER A 15 6.40 -14.21 -12.27
C SER A 15 7.58 -13.65 -11.47
N LYS A 16 8.18 -14.50 -10.63
CA LYS A 16 9.26 -14.13 -9.70
C LYS A 16 10.54 -13.71 -10.42
N GLU A 17 10.82 -14.24 -11.60
CA GLU A 17 12.04 -13.92 -12.35
C GLU A 17 12.06 -12.47 -12.86
N ASP A 18 10.95 -11.96 -13.41
CA ASP A 18 10.88 -10.62 -14.01
C ASP A 18 10.97 -9.48 -12.99
N ILE A 19 10.57 -9.75 -11.75
CA ILE A 19 10.56 -8.76 -10.67
C ILE A 19 11.93 -8.59 -10.02
N ARG A 20 12.73 -9.65 -9.93
CA ARG A 20 14.07 -9.59 -9.32
C ARG A 20 14.95 -8.57 -10.02
N GLU A 21 15.01 -8.66 -11.34
CA GLU A 21 15.83 -7.76 -12.15
C GLU A 21 15.40 -6.30 -11.97
N LEU A 22 14.09 -6.03 -11.85
CA LEU A 22 13.57 -4.69 -11.59
C LEU A 22 13.95 -4.19 -10.20
N ILE A 23 13.78 -5.01 -9.16
CA ILE A 23 14.18 -4.62 -7.79
C ILE A 23 15.68 -4.34 -7.74
N ASP A 24 16.50 -5.25 -8.27
CA ASP A 24 17.96 -5.17 -8.21
C ASP A 24 18.50 -3.89 -8.86
N LYS A 25 17.94 -3.47 -10.01
CA LYS A 25 18.30 -2.22 -10.69
C LYS A 25 18.01 -0.97 -9.90
N ASN A 26 17.06 -1.04 -8.97
CA ASN A 26 16.60 0.09 -8.17
C ASN A 26 17.19 0.07 -6.75
N ILE A 27 18.05 -0.89 -6.42
CA ILE A 27 18.77 -0.94 -5.15
C ILE A 27 20.00 -0.02 -5.20
N TYR A 28 20.20 0.78 -4.15
CA TYR A 28 21.38 1.62 -3.98
C TYR A 28 21.84 1.64 -2.52
N ASN A 29 22.97 2.31 -2.24
CA ASN A 29 23.55 2.43 -0.89
C ASN A 29 23.69 1.09 -0.15
N ILE A 30 24.18 0.07 -0.86
CA ILE A 30 24.40 -1.26 -0.29
C ILE A 30 25.57 -1.19 0.71
N ASN A 31 25.27 -1.49 1.97
CA ASN A 31 26.24 -1.55 3.04
C ASN A 31 26.38 -2.98 3.56
N PHE A 32 27.61 -3.44 3.64
CA PHE A 32 27.97 -4.74 4.17
C PHE A 32 28.50 -4.56 5.59
N SER A 33 27.86 -5.22 6.56
CA SER A 33 28.35 -5.36 7.93
C SER A 33 28.60 -6.83 8.23
N SER A 34 29.34 -7.11 9.31
CA SER A 34 29.60 -8.48 9.77
C SER A 34 28.32 -9.25 10.13
N GLU A 35 27.23 -8.55 10.44
CA GLU A 35 25.98 -9.13 10.93
C GLU A 35 24.84 -9.04 9.92
N SER A 36 24.91 -8.12 8.95
CA SER A 36 23.80 -7.85 8.03
C SER A 36 24.21 -7.12 6.76
N VAL A 37 23.40 -7.27 5.72
CA VAL A 37 23.42 -6.41 4.53
C VAL A 37 22.25 -5.45 4.62
N SER A 38 22.51 -4.15 4.42
CA SER A 38 21.47 -3.12 4.30
C SER A 38 21.58 -2.44 2.95
N PHE A 39 20.47 -1.90 2.49
CA PHE A 39 20.37 -1.21 1.20
C PHE A 39 19.19 -0.25 1.23
N GLU A 40 19.14 0.66 0.26
CA GLU A 40 18.04 1.56 -0.02
C GLU A 40 17.41 1.18 -1.38
N LEU A 41 16.15 1.55 -1.59
CA LEU A 41 15.40 1.21 -2.79
C LEU A 41 14.81 2.49 -3.39
N ASP A 42 15.05 2.74 -4.68
CA ASP A 42 14.45 3.85 -5.41
C ASP A 42 13.01 3.48 -5.76
N LEU A 43 12.11 3.76 -4.81
CA LEU A 43 10.68 3.46 -4.96
C LEU A 43 10.04 4.25 -6.10
N GLN A 44 10.57 5.41 -6.45
CA GLN A 44 10.01 6.22 -7.53
C GLN A 44 10.33 5.58 -8.87
N ASN A 45 11.61 5.31 -9.15
CA ASN A 45 12.01 4.69 -10.41
C ASN A 45 11.46 3.26 -10.54
N LEU A 46 11.46 2.48 -9.45
CA LEU A 46 10.82 1.15 -9.45
C LEU A 46 9.32 1.24 -9.77
N SER A 47 8.63 2.29 -9.30
CA SER A 47 7.20 2.48 -9.59
C SER A 47 6.97 2.74 -11.07
N GLU A 48 7.80 3.59 -11.68
CA GLU A 48 7.72 3.90 -13.10
C GLU A 48 8.03 2.68 -13.97
N GLU A 49 9.03 1.88 -13.60
CA GLU A 49 9.39 0.67 -14.33
C GLU A 49 8.31 -0.42 -14.24
N LEU A 50 7.74 -0.65 -13.05
CA LEU A 50 6.60 -1.55 -12.87
C LEU A 50 5.43 -1.10 -13.74
N TYR A 51 5.09 0.20 -13.72
CA TYR A 51 4.01 0.76 -14.54
C TYR A 51 4.26 0.57 -16.04
N ARG A 52 5.48 0.82 -16.54
CA ARG A 52 5.86 0.60 -17.96
C ARG A 52 5.69 -0.85 -18.40
N LYS A 53 5.80 -1.81 -17.48
CA LYS A 53 5.55 -3.24 -17.74
C LYS A 53 4.10 -3.66 -17.49
N ASN A 54 3.18 -2.70 -17.31
CA ASN A 54 1.77 -2.92 -16.96
C ASN A 54 1.59 -3.63 -15.62
N PHE A 55 2.57 -3.53 -14.72
CA PHE A 55 2.43 -3.98 -13.34
C PHE A 55 1.90 -2.83 -12.50
N ASN A 56 0.58 -2.84 -12.30
CA ASN A 56 -0.04 -1.96 -11.32
C ASN A 56 0.31 -2.50 -9.93
N PHE A 57 1.26 -1.86 -9.26
CA PHE A 57 1.63 -2.18 -7.89
C PHE A 57 1.83 -0.89 -7.09
N ASN A 58 1.35 -0.86 -5.85
CA ASN A 58 1.51 0.32 -5.00
C ASN A 58 2.77 0.22 -4.13
N LEU A 59 3.86 0.79 -4.62
CA LEU A 59 5.13 0.82 -3.90
C LEU A 59 5.15 1.79 -2.71
N ILE A 60 4.21 2.72 -2.60
CA ILE A 60 4.25 3.69 -1.50
C ILE A 60 3.84 3.04 -0.17
N LEU A 61 2.94 2.06 -0.22
CA LEU A 61 2.61 1.24 0.95
C LEU A 61 3.78 0.33 1.37
N LEU A 62 4.66 -0.05 0.44
CA LEU A 62 5.89 -0.79 0.79
C LEU A 62 6.79 0.03 1.71
N ASN A 63 6.90 1.35 1.51
CA ASN A 63 7.76 2.19 2.34
C ASN A 63 7.39 2.12 3.83
N CYS A 64 6.09 2.10 4.13
CA CYS A 64 5.64 1.99 5.51
C CYS A 64 6.01 0.65 6.15
N SER A 65 5.91 -0.46 5.40
CA SER A 65 6.39 -1.75 5.88
C SER A 65 7.90 -1.84 6.14
N LEU A 66 8.69 -0.88 5.67
CA LEU A 66 10.13 -0.82 5.95
C LEU A 66 10.44 -0.22 7.33
N ASN A 67 9.50 0.50 7.94
CA ASN A 67 9.73 1.12 9.24
C ASN A 67 9.91 0.07 10.35
N LYS A 68 10.89 0.30 11.23
CA LYS A 68 11.10 -0.54 12.41
C LYS A 68 9.82 -0.53 13.26
N ASN A 69 9.34 -1.70 13.64
CA ASN A 69 8.10 -1.92 14.41
C ASN A 69 6.79 -1.62 13.64
N PHE A 70 6.81 -1.50 12.31
CA PHE A 70 5.57 -1.30 11.54
C PHE A 70 4.54 -2.41 11.80
N PHE A 71 4.99 -3.67 11.79
CA PHE A 71 4.17 -4.85 12.06
C PHE A 71 3.92 -5.11 13.55
N SER A 72 3.97 -4.07 14.39
CA SER A 72 3.60 -4.13 15.79
C SER A 72 2.26 -3.43 16.02
N LEU A 73 1.46 -3.96 16.95
CA LEU A 73 0.25 -3.26 17.40
C LEU A 73 0.63 -1.96 18.12
N ASN A 74 -0.09 -0.89 17.80
CA ASN A 74 0.08 0.45 18.34
C ASN A 74 1.51 1.01 18.15
N SER A 75 2.10 0.74 16.98
CA SER A 75 3.35 1.39 16.57
C SER A 75 3.16 2.91 16.53
N ASN A 76 4.15 3.69 16.97
CA ASN A 76 4.12 5.17 16.98
C ASN A 76 4.87 5.74 15.77
N ILE A 77 4.46 5.35 14.56
CA ILE A 77 5.04 5.86 13.31
C ILE A 77 4.09 6.91 12.75
N ASN A 78 4.42 8.19 12.89
CA ASN A 78 3.48 9.28 12.56
C ASN A 78 3.19 9.40 11.05
N GLU A 79 4.13 8.98 10.22
CA GLU A 79 4.06 9.10 8.77
C GLU A 79 3.38 7.91 8.10
N CYS A 80 3.06 6.85 8.85
CA CYS A 80 2.51 5.61 8.32
C CYS A 80 1.24 5.16 9.02
N PRO A 81 0.39 4.37 8.35
CA PRO A 81 -0.70 3.70 9.03
C PRO A 81 -0.19 2.73 10.10
N GLN A 82 -0.95 2.62 11.17
CA GLN A 82 -0.59 1.82 12.34
C GLN A 82 -1.64 0.75 12.57
N PHE A 83 -1.19 -0.47 12.86
CA PHE A 83 -2.10 -1.52 13.31
C PHE A 83 -2.59 -1.20 14.72
N LYS A 84 -3.91 -1.12 14.92
CA LYS A 84 -4.53 -0.97 16.23
C LYS A 84 -5.60 -2.02 16.45
N GLN A 85 -5.82 -2.39 17.70
CA GLN A 85 -6.92 -3.25 18.10
C GLN A 85 -8.03 -2.45 18.78
N LYS A 86 -9.28 -2.81 18.51
CA LYS A 86 -10.44 -2.32 19.25
C LYS A 86 -11.34 -3.49 19.65
N ILE A 87 -11.90 -3.41 20.86
CA ILE A 87 -12.89 -4.38 21.34
C ILE A 87 -14.28 -3.80 21.10
N ILE A 88 -15.13 -4.55 20.40
CA ILE A 88 -16.52 -4.19 20.13
C ILE A 88 -17.36 -5.44 20.38
N ASN A 89 -18.38 -5.37 21.24
CA ASN A 89 -19.25 -6.48 21.58
C ASN A 89 -18.48 -7.76 21.97
N LYS A 90 -17.46 -7.62 22.83
CA LYS A 90 -16.55 -8.69 23.29
C LYS A 90 -15.67 -9.33 22.19
N LYS A 91 -15.75 -8.86 20.95
CA LYS A 91 -14.88 -9.30 19.85
C LYS A 91 -13.75 -8.29 19.63
N LYS A 92 -12.54 -8.81 19.40
CA LYS A 92 -11.37 -8.00 19.04
C LYS A 92 -11.37 -7.79 17.52
N TYR A 93 -11.11 -6.57 17.09
CA TYR A 93 -11.03 -6.21 15.69
C TYR A 93 -9.70 -5.51 15.41
N LEU A 94 -9.10 -5.86 14.28
CA LEU A 94 -7.88 -5.23 13.77
C LEU A 94 -8.26 -4.06 12.86
N TYR A 95 -7.52 -2.97 13.00
CA TYR A 95 -7.67 -1.77 12.20
C TYR A 95 -6.31 -1.27 11.74
N LEU A 96 -6.30 -0.57 10.61
CA LEU A 96 -5.25 0.39 10.27
C LEU A 96 -5.74 1.79 10.61
N TYR A 97 -4.92 2.56 11.31
CA TYR A 97 -5.18 3.95 11.65
C TYR A 97 -4.16 4.86 11.00
N TYR A 98 -4.63 5.97 10.44
CA TYR A 98 -3.77 7.05 9.97
C TYR A 98 -4.43 8.38 10.22
N LYS A 99 -3.77 9.24 10.99
CA LYS A 99 -4.36 10.49 11.49
C LYS A 99 -5.71 10.18 12.16
N GLN A 100 -6.80 10.77 11.68
CA GLN A 100 -8.16 10.57 12.20
C GLN A 100 -8.93 9.45 11.49
N LEU A 101 -8.34 8.81 10.49
CA LEU A 101 -8.99 7.78 9.68
C LEU A 101 -8.69 6.40 10.22
N SER A 102 -9.64 5.49 10.04
CA SER A 102 -9.47 4.09 10.39
C SER A 102 -10.13 3.17 9.38
N TYR A 103 -9.47 2.07 9.08
CA TYR A 103 -10.01 1.01 8.23
C TYR A 103 -10.00 -0.31 8.99
N ARG A 104 -11.17 -0.96 9.09
CA ARG A 104 -11.33 -2.24 9.78
C ARG A 104 -10.86 -3.37 8.86
N LEU A 105 -9.83 -4.09 9.29
CA LEU A 105 -9.27 -5.24 8.59
C LEU A 105 -10.06 -6.53 8.85
N GLY A 106 -10.78 -6.58 9.97
CA GLY A 106 -11.63 -7.70 10.34
C GLY A 106 -11.46 -8.09 11.80
N GLU A 107 -12.04 -9.23 12.18
CA GLU A 107 -11.85 -9.82 13.51
C GLU A 107 -10.36 -10.17 13.73
N TYR A 108 -9.86 -9.94 14.94
CA TYR A 108 -8.46 -10.14 15.31
C TYR A 108 -8.32 -11.32 16.25
N ASP A 109 -7.31 -12.13 15.97
CA ASP A 109 -6.79 -13.18 16.85
C ASP A 109 -5.27 -13.03 16.90
N SER A 110 -4.68 -13.36 18.04
CA SER A 110 -3.23 -13.40 18.29
C SER A 110 -2.44 -14.29 17.34
N SER A 111 -3.07 -15.28 16.68
CA SER A 111 -2.38 -16.07 15.65
C SER A 111 -2.16 -15.32 14.33
N LYS A 112 -2.84 -14.19 14.11
CA LYS A 112 -2.71 -13.42 12.86
C LYS A 112 -1.36 -12.75 12.76
N ASN A 113 -0.64 -13.11 11.70
CA ASN A 113 0.56 -12.40 11.29
C ASN A 113 0.19 -11.06 10.63
N LEU A 114 0.55 -9.94 11.26
CA LEU A 114 0.29 -8.59 10.74
C LEU A 114 0.97 -8.32 9.41
N ARG A 115 2.09 -9.01 9.14
CA ARG A 115 2.78 -8.95 7.85
C ARG A 115 1.92 -9.53 6.74
N ASP A 116 1.36 -10.71 6.96
CA ASP A 116 0.47 -11.34 5.99
C ASP A 116 -0.81 -10.53 5.80
N VAL A 117 -1.33 -9.93 6.86
CA VAL A 117 -2.49 -9.03 6.75
C VAL A 117 -2.16 -7.79 5.91
N TRP A 118 -0.99 -7.19 6.08
CA TRP A 118 -0.52 -6.06 5.27
C TRP A 118 -0.40 -6.45 3.80
N TYR A 119 0.31 -7.54 3.51
CA TYR A 119 0.56 -7.98 2.14
C TYR A 119 -0.68 -8.51 1.44
N ASN A 120 -1.61 -9.16 2.14
CA ASN A 120 -2.91 -9.52 1.58
C ASN A 120 -3.77 -8.29 1.25
N LEU A 121 -3.55 -7.16 1.93
CA LEU A 121 -4.13 -5.88 1.58
C LEU A 121 -3.53 -5.31 0.28
N LEU A 122 -2.29 -5.68 -0.03
CA LEU A 122 -1.61 -5.40 -1.29
C LEU A 122 -2.02 -6.39 -2.40
N PHE A 123 -2.55 -7.57 -2.06
CA PHE A 123 -2.90 -8.64 -3.00
C PHE A 123 -4.31 -8.50 -3.60
N LEU A 124 -4.47 -8.86 -4.88
CA LEU A 124 -5.34 -8.14 -5.81
C LEU A 124 -6.41 -8.99 -6.50
N LYS A 125 -7.50 -8.33 -6.88
CA LYS A 125 -8.35 -8.69 -8.03
C LYS A 125 -8.66 -7.39 -8.78
N ASN A 126 -8.53 -7.37 -10.10
CA ASN A 126 -8.96 -6.22 -10.93
C ASN A 126 -10.41 -5.87 -10.60
N LYS A 127 -10.64 -4.64 -10.17
CA LYS A 127 -11.97 -4.10 -9.90
C LYS A 127 -12.12 -2.76 -10.58
N ILE A 128 -13.23 -2.63 -11.30
CA ILE A 128 -13.69 -1.34 -11.80
C ILE A 128 -14.77 -0.87 -10.85
N PHE A 129 -14.62 0.34 -10.31
CA PHE A 129 -15.62 0.96 -9.46
C PHE A 129 -15.66 2.47 -9.70
N LYS A 130 -16.82 3.08 -9.40
CA LYS A 130 -17.00 4.52 -9.40
C LYS A 130 -16.99 5.02 -7.97
N THR A 131 -16.44 6.19 -7.75
CA THR A 131 -16.38 6.79 -6.42
C THR A 131 -16.33 8.31 -6.48
N LEU A 132 -16.65 8.95 -5.35
CA LEU A 132 -16.68 10.41 -5.22
C LEU A 132 -15.48 10.91 -4.44
N ILE A 133 -14.69 11.80 -5.03
CA ILE A 133 -13.57 12.47 -4.36
C ILE A 133 -13.76 13.99 -4.34
N ALA A 134 -13.08 14.65 -3.40
CA ALA A 134 -12.95 16.09 -3.44
C ALA A 134 -12.04 16.50 -4.63
N PRO A 135 -12.32 17.62 -5.33
CA PRO A 135 -11.55 18.02 -6.51
C PRO A 135 -10.05 18.20 -6.28
N ASP A 136 -9.68 18.73 -5.11
CA ASP A 136 -8.29 18.92 -4.66
C ASP A 136 -7.54 17.60 -4.47
N LYS A 137 -8.25 16.48 -4.25
CA LYS A 137 -7.67 15.15 -4.14
C LYS A 137 -7.42 14.46 -5.49
N TYR A 138 -7.84 15.03 -6.61
CA TYR A 138 -7.66 14.39 -7.93
C TYR A 138 -6.17 14.22 -8.29
N ILE A 139 -5.32 15.20 -7.98
CA ILE A 139 -3.87 15.10 -8.24
C ILE A 139 -3.23 14.00 -7.40
N SER A 140 -3.51 13.97 -6.08
CA SER A 140 -3.04 12.87 -5.21
C SER A 140 -3.56 11.51 -5.69
N THR A 141 -4.81 11.45 -6.18
CA THR A 141 -5.38 10.24 -6.78
C THR A 141 -4.57 9.76 -7.97
N LYS A 142 -4.28 10.67 -8.90
CA LYS A 142 -3.52 10.38 -10.11
C LYS A 142 -2.13 9.85 -9.76
N ASN A 143 -1.44 10.51 -8.84
CA ASN A 143 -0.11 10.10 -8.38
C ASN A 143 -0.16 8.74 -7.70
N TYR A 144 -1.18 8.51 -6.87
CA TYR A 144 -1.41 7.24 -6.20
C TYR A 144 -1.68 6.08 -7.16
N LEU A 145 -2.51 6.31 -8.18
CA LEU A 145 -2.90 5.29 -9.15
C LEU A 145 -1.84 5.05 -10.22
N GLY A 146 -0.89 5.98 -10.41
CA GLY A 146 0.07 5.95 -11.51
C GLY A 146 -0.56 6.27 -12.88
N TYR A 147 -1.85 6.61 -12.93
CA TYR A 147 -2.57 7.00 -14.14
C TYR A 147 -3.65 8.04 -13.83
N SER A 148 -4.20 8.67 -14.87
CA SER A 148 -5.29 9.65 -14.71
C SER A 148 -6.65 8.95 -14.76
N PRO A 149 -7.39 8.81 -13.64
CA PRO A 149 -8.68 8.13 -13.64
C PRO A 149 -9.72 8.92 -14.41
N LYS A 150 -10.65 8.22 -15.06
CA LYS A 150 -11.69 8.82 -15.90
C LYS A 150 -12.65 9.63 -15.02
N ILE A 151 -12.83 10.91 -15.32
CA ILE A 151 -13.84 11.75 -14.69
C ILE A 151 -15.19 11.46 -15.38
N ILE A 152 -16.16 11.01 -14.59
CA ILE A 152 -17.51 10.69 -15.07
C ILE A 152 -18.41 11.92 -14.97
N SER A 153 -18.36 12.62 -13.83
CA SER A 153 -19.17 13.80 -13.59
C SER A 153 -18.55 14.71 -12.52
N TYR A 154 -19.00 15.97 -12.48
CA TYR A 154 -18.75 16.90 -11.39
C TYR A 154 -20.09 17.38 -10.86
N ASN A 155 -20.41 17.07 -9.62
CA ASN A 155 -21.67 17.46 -9.00
C ASN A 155 -21.46 17.83 -7.53
N SER A 156 -22.08 18.94 -7.11
CA SER A 156 -22.14 19.35 -5.70
C SER A 156 -20.76 19.42 -5.02
N GLY A 157 -19.76 19.94 -5.74
CA GLY A 157 -18.40 20.11 -5.22
C GLY A 157 -17.59 18.81 -5.12
N LYS A 158 -18.04 17.70 -5.72
CA LYS A 158 -17.32 16.43 -5.79
C LYS A 158 -17.11 15.97 -7.23
N LEU A 159 -15.98 15.31 -7.48
CA LEU A 159 -15.71 14.60 -8.72
C LEU A 159 -16.13 13.14 -8.57
N GLU A 160 -16.98 12.67 -9.48
CA GLU A 160 -17.19 11.25 -9.68
C GLU A 160 -16.13 10.75 -10.66
N ILE A 161 -15.32 9.79 -10.19
CA ILE A 161 -14.27 9.18 -10.99
C ILE A 161 -14.51 7.67 -11.10
N GLU A 162 -14.17 7.12 -12.25
CA GLU A 162 -14.09 5.69 -12.47
C GLU A 162 -12.63 5.26 -12.33
N ILE A 163 -12.43 4.30 -11.45
CA ILE A 163 -11.13 3.75 -11.11
C ILE A 163 -11.12 2.31 -11.57
N GLU A 164 -10.20 2.01 -12.49
CA GLU A 164 -9.74 0.65 -12.73
C GLU A 164 -8.60 0.39 -11.74
N GLY A 165 -8.97 -0.22 -10.63
CA GLY A 165 -8.17 -0.22 -9.43
C GLY A 165 -7.87 -1.60 -8.91
N LEU A 166 -6.74 -1.65 -8.24
CA LEU A 166 -6.28 -2.75 -7.43
C LEU A 166 -7.05 -2.90 -6.11
N TYR A 167 -7.77 -1.86 -5.72
CA TYR A 167 -8.44 -1.74 -4.43
C TYR A 167 -9.95 -1.68 -4.62
N ASN A 168 -10.72 -2.16 -3.63
CA ASN A 168 -12.13 -1.81 -3.58
C ASN A 168 -12.30 -0.35 -3.12
N GLU A 169 -13.50 0.21 -3.31
CA GLU A 169 -13.81 1.60 -2.97
C GLU A 169 -13.44 1.99 -1.53
N LYS A 170 -13.71 1.12 -0.54
CA LYS A 170 -13.41 1.42 0.87
C LYS A 170 -11.90 1.45 1.13
N GLN A 171 -11.17 0.50 0.55
CA GLN A 171 -9.70 0.48 0.61
C GLN A 171 -9.13 1.72 -0.08
N PHE A 172 -9.63 2.06 -1.27
CA PHE A 172 -9.20 3.24 -2.00
C PHE A 172 -9.40 4.53 -1.19
N HIS A 173 -10.57 4.73 -0.57
CA HIS A 173 -10.80 5.91 0.26
C HIS A 173 -9.91 5.98 1.49
N PHE A 174 -9.59 4.84 2.10
CA PHE A 174 -8.60 4.82 3.16
C PHE A 174 -7.22 5.20 2.62
N LEU A 175 -6.87 4.64 1.46
CA LEU A 175 -5.54 4.74 0.89
C LEU A 175 -5.25 6.13 0.32
N ILE A 176 -6.17 6.73 -0.43
CA ILE A 176 -5.98 8.05 -1.02
C ILE A 176 -5.73 9.15 0.03
N ASN A 177 -6.22 8.97 1.26
CA ASN A 177 -6.01 9.94 2.33
C ASN A 177 -4.63 9.82 3.01
N PHE A 178 -3.82 8.83 2.62
CA PHE A 178 -2.37 8.86 2.90
C PHE A 178 -1.66 9.96 2.10
N PHE A 179 -2.19 10.29 0.92
CA PHE A 179 -1.61 11.16 -0.09
C PHE A 179 -2.34 12.51 -0.19
#